data_AF-A0A8D2KVH4-F1
#
_entry.id   AF-A0A8D2KVH4-F1
#
_cell.length_a   1.000
_cell.length_b   1.000
_cell.length_c   1.000
_cell.angle_alpha   90.00
_cell.angle_beta   90.00
_cell.angle_gamma   90.00
#
_symmetry.space_group_name_H-M   'P 1'
#
loop_
_entity.id
_entity.type
_entity.pdbx_description
1 polymer ?
#
loop_
_entity_poly.entity_id
_entity_poly.type
_entity_poly.pdbx_seq_one_letter_code
_entity_poly.pdbx_strand_id
1 'polypeptide(L)'
;MAERKNAKAVACSSLQERTAATLDVPLQVDFPTPKTELVQKFHVQYLGMLPVAKPVGMDTLNGAIESLMGSSSKEDWIPVTMNVADATVTVISEGNEEEILVECRVRFLSFMGVGKDVHTFAFIMDTGNQHFECHVFWCEPNAGNVSEAVQAACMLRYQKCLVARPPSQKIRPPPPPADSMTRRVTTNVKRGVLSLIDTLKQKRPVTDTP
;
A
#
# COMPACT_ATOMS: atom_id res chain seq x y z
N MET A 1 6.29 24.81 -19.55
CA MET A 1 7.39 24.48 -18.61
C MET A 1 7.72 25.78 -17.88
N ALA A 2 7.10 26.01 -16.72
CA ALA A 2 7.20 27.28 -16.00
C ALA A 2 7.96 27.09 -14.68
N GLU A 3 9.12 27.74 -14.66
CA GLU A 3 9.98 28.18 -13.57
C GLU A 3 9.71 27.75 -12.12
N ARG A 4 10.71 27.08 -11.55
CA ARG A 4 10.97 27.03 -10.10
C ARG A 4 11.72 28.30 -9.70
N LYS A 5 11.32 28.94 -8.60
CA LYS A 5 12.22 29.83 -7.85
C LYS A 5 12.08 29.62 -6.34
N ASN A 6 13.20 29.16 -5.78
CA ASN A 6 13.49 28.94 -4.37
C ASN A 6 13.93 30.27 -3.75
N ALA A 7 13.44 30.61 -2.55
CA ALA A 7 14.00 31.68 -1.73
C ALA A 7 14.34 31.13 -0.34
N LYS A 8 15.60 31.32 0.01
CA LYS A 8 16.33 30.80 1.18
C LYS A 8 15.94 31.50 2.47
N ALA A 9 16.17 30.77 3.56
CA ALA A 9 16.19 31.22 4.93
C ALA A 9 17.09 32.44 5.16
N VAL A 10 16.62 33.36 6.01
CA VAL A 10 17.41 34.43 6.61
C VAL A 10 17.35 34.24 8.12
N ALA A 11 18.47 33.81 8.69
CA ALA A 11 18.73 33.92 10.12
C ALA A 11 19.30 35.33 10.36
N CYS A 12 18.66 36.10 11.25
CA CYS A 12 19.24 37.32 11.79
C CYS A 12 19.14 37.23 13.31
N SER A 13 20.30 37.09 13.95
CA SER A 13 20.47 37.18 15.39
C SER A 13 20.39 38.64 15.81
N SER A 14 19.52 38.98 16.76
CA SER A 14 19.65 40.19 17.57
C SER A 14 19.57 39.84 19.05
N LEU A 15 20.51 40.44 19.78
CA LEU A 15 20.81 40.22 21.19
C LEU A 15 19.62 40.47 22.11
N GLN A 16 19.66 39.73 23.20
CA GLN A 16 18.62 39.48 24.18
C GLN A 16 18.96 40.24 25.46
N GLU A 17 18.05 41.10 25.95
CA GLU A 17 17.96 41.46 27.38
C GLU A 17 16.50 41.87 27.66
N ARG A 18 15.67 40.91 28.10
CA ARG A 18 15.22 40.69 29.51
C ARG A 18 14.32 41.83 30.02
N THR A 19 13.11 41.64 30.55
CA THR A 19 12.33 40.45 30.96
C THR A 19 10.90 40.97 31.20
N ALA A 20 9.88 40.46 30.53
CA ALA A 20 8.49 40.77 30.87
C ALA A 20 7.51 39.73 30.31
N ALA A 21 6.63 39.26 31.20
CA ALA A 21 5.32 38.64 30.96
C ALA A 21 5.25 37.49 29.94
N THR A 22 5.23 36.26 30.45
CA THR A 22 4.75 35.07 29.73
C THR A 22 3.26 35.25 29.38
N LEU A 23 2.98 35.58 28.12
CA LEU A 23 1.66 35.37 27.51
C LEU A 23 1.72 34.05 26.74
N ASP A 24 0.95 33.08 27.23
CA ASP A 24 0.76 31.76 26.67
C ASP A 24 0.02 31.88 25.32
N VAL A 25 0.67 31.49 24.23
CA VAL A 25 0.06 31.45 22.89
C VAL A 25 -0.34 30.00 22.61
N PRO A 26 -1.63 29.69 22.41
CA PRO A 26 -2.04 28.33 22.08
C PRO A 26 -1.68 28.04 20.61
N LEU A 27 -0.48 27.51 20.38
CA LEU A 27 -0.06 27.01 19.07
C LEU A 27 -0.49 25.55 18.90
N GLN A 28 -1.80 25.33 18.74
CA GLN A 28 -2.30 24.07 18.21
C GLN A 28 -3.47 24.36 17.26
N VAL A 29 -3.12 24.89 16.09
CA VAL A 29 -4.05 24.94 14.97
C VAL A 29 -4.05 23.55 14.35
N ASP A 30 -5.05 22.75 14.69
CA ASP A 30 -5.25 21.43 14.10
C ASP A 30 -5.65 21.65 12.63
N PHE A 31 -4.71 21.42 11.71
CA PHE A 31 -4.98 21.55 10.29
C PHE A 31 -5.87 20.38 9.87
N PRO A 32 -7.13 20.62 9.44
CA PRO A 32 -7.99 19.54 8.99
C PRO A 32 -7.31 18.89 7.78
N THR A 33 -6.89 17.64 7.94
CA THR A 33 -6.37 16.90 6.80
C THR A 33 -7.53 16.72 5.82
N PRO A 34 -7.40 17.07 4.53
CA PRO A 34 -8.49 16.93 3.58
C PRO A 34 -8.95 15.46 3.53
N LYS A 35 -10.18 15.20 3.99
CA LYS A 35 -10.83 13.88 3.87
C LYS A 35 -11.39 13.74 2.46
N THR A 36 -10.52 13.54 1.48
CA THR A 36 -10.91 13.11 0.13
C THR A 36 -10.68 11.62 -0.06
N GLU A 37 -10.78 10.83 1.02
CA GLU A 37 -10.64 9.39 0.91
C GLU A 37 -11.87 8.84 0.16
N LEU A 38 -11.61 8.17 -0.96
CA LEU A 38 -12.65 7.54 -1.76
C LEU A 38 -13.13 6.31 -0.98
N VAL A 39 -14.25 6.48 -0.27
CA VAL A 39 -14.91 5.38 0.46
C VAL A 39 -15.99 4.78 -0.43
N GLN A 40 -15.84 3.49 -0.75
CA GLN A 40 -16.90 2.72 -1.41
C GLN A 40 -17.80 2.10 -0.35
N LYS A 41 -19.12 2.16 -0.54
CA LYS A 41 -20.11 1.64 0.40
C LYS A 41 -20.92 0.51 -0.22
N PHE A 42 -21.07 -0.59 0.51
CA PHE A 42 -21.83 -1.77 0.09
C PHE A 42 -22.84 -2.14 1.17
N HIS A 43 -24.09 -2.36 0.77
CA HIS A 43 -25.13 -2.86 1.67
C HIS A 43 -25.11 -4.39 1.57
N VAL A 44 -24.82 -5.06 2.68
CA VAL A 44 -24.64 -6.52 2.76
C VAL A 44 -25.25 -7.02 4.06
N GLN A 45 -25.41 -8.34 4.22
CA GLN A 45 -25.81 -8.92 5.50
C GLN A 45 -24.59 -9.53 6.18
N TYR A 46 -24.41 -9.26 7.46
CA TYR A 46 -23.34 -9.82 8.28
C TYR A 46 -23.83 -11.09 8.98
N LEU A 47 -23.15 -12.21 8.71
CA LEU A 47 -23.47 -13.51 9.29
C LEU A 47 -22.82 -13.69 10.65
N GLY A 48 -21.65 -13.08 10.85
CA GLY A 48 -20.89 -13.18 12.08
C GLY A 48 -19.39 -13.37 11.87
N MET A 49 -18.75 -13.74 12.97
CA MET A 49 -17.31 -13.99 13.07
C MET A 49 -17.06 -15.40 13.58
N LEU A 50 -16.06 -16.06 13.02
CA LEU A 50 -15.54 -17.33 13.54
C LEU A 50 -14.01 -17.25 13.74
N PRO A 51 -13.48 -17.61 14.92
CA PRO A 51 -12.04 -17.77 15.12
C PRO A 51 -11.49 -18.88 14.23
N VAL A 52 -10.35 -18.64 13.58
CA VAL A 52 -9.71 -19.61 12.68
C VAL A 52 -8.26 -19.86 13.06
N ALA A 53 -7.80 -21.09 12.84
CA ALA A 53 -6.46 -21.52 13.23
C ALA A 53 -5.35 -21.06 12.26
N LYS A 54 -5.70 -20.68 11.03
CA LYS A 54 -4.75 -20.32 9.98
C LYS A 54 -5.08 -18.95 9.39
N PRO A 55 -4.08 -18.13 9.05
CA PRO A 55 -4.30 -16.80 8.49
C PRO A 55 -4.81 -16.84 7.03
N VAL A 56 -4.66 -17.97 6.35
CA VAL A 56 -4.92 -18.12 4.91
C VAL A 56 -5.52 -19.50 4.60
N GLY A 57 -6.10 -19.60 3.41
CA GLY A 57 -6.52 -20.87 2.81
C GLY A 57 -8.03 -20.91 2.57
N MET A 58 -8.41 -21.34 1.37
CA MET A 58 -9.83 -21.47 1.00
C MET A 58 -10.55 -22.52 1.84
N ASP A 59 -9.88 -23.57 2.30
CA ASP A 59 -10.50 -24.57 3.19
C ASP A 59 -10.85 -23.97 4.54
N THR A 60 -9.94 -23.16 5.12
CA THR A 60 -10.18 -22.42 6.37
C THR A 60 -11.35 -21.43 6.21
N LEU A 61 -11.34 -20.67 5.11
CA LEU A 61 -12.36 -19.66 4.82
C LEU A 61 -13.73 -20.31 4.59
N ASN A 62 -13.83 -21.34 3.75
CA ASN A 62 -15.09 -22.04 3.49
C ASN A 62 -15.59 -22.79 4.72
N GLY A 63 -14.70 -23.37 5.54
CA GLY A 63 -15.10 -23.99 6.81
C GLY A 63 -15.78 -22.99 7.76
N ALA A 64 -15.29 -21.75 7.81
CA ALA A 64 -15.95 -20.70 8.59
C ALA A 64 -17.31 -20.28 8.02
N ILE A 65 -17.42 -20.14 6.69
CA ILE A 65 -18.68 -19.85 6.01
C ILE A 65 -19.72 -20.94 6.30
N GLU A 66 -19.36 -22.22 6.11
CA GLU A 66 -20.24 -23.36 6.32
C GLU A 66 -20.71 -23.44 7.78
N SER A 67 -19.82 -23.18 8.74
CA SER A 67 -20.17 -23.17 10.16
C SER A 67 -21.18 -22.08 10.50
N LEU A 68 -20.99 -20.85 10.00
CA LEU A 68 -21.89 -19.74 10.30
C LEU A 68 -23.24 -19.91 9.60
N MET A 69 -23.24 -20.30 8.32
CA MET A 69 -24.46 -20.62 7.56
C MET A 69 -25.27 -21.77 8.17
N GLY A 70 -24.60 -22.74 8.80
CA GLY A 70 -25.29 -23.84 9.49
C GLY A 70 -25.84 -23.46 10.86
N SER A 71 -25.39 -22.36 11.45
CA SER A 71 -25.73 -21.93 12.81
C SER A 71 -26.79 -20.82 12.88
N SER A 72 -27.04 -20.11 11.78
CA SER A 72 -28.00 -19.00 11.69
C SER A 72 -28.85 -19.12 10.43
N SER A 73 -30.09 -18.63 10.50
CA SER A 73 -30.92 -18.48 9.30
C SER A 73 -30.81 -17.06 8.73
N LYS A 74 -31.29 -16.86 7.49
CA LYS A 74 -31.16 -15.57 6.79
C LYS A 74 -31.84 -14.42 7.52
N GLU A 75 -32.84 -14.72 8.35
CA GLU A 75 -33.58 -13.78 9.19
C GLU A 75 -32.75 -13.27 10.37
N ASP A 76 -31.73 -14.03 10.80
CA ASP A 76 -30.86 -13.66 11.92
C ASP A 76 -29.68 -12.78 11.48
N TRP A 77 -29.41 -12.68 10.17
CA TRP A 77 -28.27 -11.92 9.67
C TRP A 77 -28.50 -10.42 9.76
N ILE A 78 -27.47 -9.70 10.20
CA ILE A 78 -27.58 -8.28 10.51
C ILE A 78 -27.37 -7.46 9.23
N PRO A 79 -28.31 -6.60 8.80
CA PRO A 79 -28.08 -5.67 7.69
C PRO A 79 -26.99 -4.66 8.07
N VAL A 80 -25.97 -4.52 7.21
CA VAL A 80 -24.80 -3.69 7.48
C VAL A 80 -24.36 -2.93 6.24
N THR A 81 -23.79 -1.75 6.47
CA THR A 81 -22.99 -1.04 5.46
C THR A 81 -21.51 -1.38 5.64
N MET A 82 -20.94 -2.04 4.64
CA MET A 82 -19.48 -2.24 4.51
C MET A 82 -18.87 -1.05 3.76
N ASN A 83 -18.03 -0.29 4.45
CA ASN A 83 -17.24 0.80 3.87
C ASN A 83 -15.81 0.32 3.58
N VAL A 84 -15.40 0.40 2.32
CA VAL A 84 -14.04 0.07 1.88
C VAL A 84 -13.32 1.38 1.55
N ALA A 85 -12.32 1.71 2.36
CA ALA A 85 -11.46 2.88 2.23
C ALA A 85 -10.01 2.46 1.89
N ASP A 86 -9.07 3.40 1.77
CA ASP A 86 -7.71 3.13 1.27
C ASP A 86 -6.91 2.17 2.17
N ALA A 87 -7.16 2.21 3.48
CA ALA A 87 -6.41 1.44 4.46
C ALA A 87 -7.29 0.69 5.48
N THR A 88 -8.61 0.81 5.37
CA THR A 88 -9.57 0.25 6.32
C THR A 88 -10.82 -0.26 5.62
N VAL A 89 -11.32 -1.40 6.08
CA VAL A 89 -12.66 -1.90 5.83
C VAL A 89 -13.43 -1.78 7.13
N THR A 90 -14.53 -1.03 7.14
CA THR A 90 -15.39 -0.89 8.32
C THR A 90 -16.78 -1.43 8.02
N VAL A 91 -17.38 -2.11 8.99
CA VAL A 91 -18.72 -2.67 8.91
C VAL A 91 -19.56 -1.99 9.97
N ILE A 92 -20.62 -1.32 9.54
CA ILE A 92 -21.49 -0.50 10.40
C ILE A 92 -22.90 -1.07 10.34
N SER A 93 -23.56 -1.19 11.50
CA SER A 93 -24.95 -1.62 11.60
C SER A 93 -25.87 -0.64 10.86
N GLU A 94 -26.78 -1.13 10.01
CA GLU A 94 -27.81 -0.26 9.42
C GLU A 94 -28.88 0.16 10.43
N GLY A 95 -29.01 -0.58 11.53
CA GLY A 95 -29.92 -0.22 12.64
C GLY A 95 -29.37 0.90 13.52
N ASN A 96 -28.06 1.11 13.53
CA ASN A 96 -27.39 2.14 14.32
C ASN A 96 -26.07 2.57 13.65
N GLU A 97 -26.06 3.73 12.98
CA GLU A 97 -24.89 4.22 12.24
C GLU A 97 -23.66 4.51 13.12
N GLU A 98 -23.83 4.64 14.44
CA GLU A 98 -22.72 4.81 15.39
C GLU A 98 -22.09 3.47 15.81
N GLU A 99 -22.76 2.34 15.54
CA GLU A 99 -22.31 1.01 15.91
C GLU A 99 -21.41 0.40 14.83
N ILE A 100 -20.11 0.36 15.12
CA ILE A 100 -19.12 -0.33 14.28
C ILE A 100 -19.02 -1.79 14.76
N LEU A 101 -19.48 -2.71 13.92
CA LEU A 101 -19.42 -4.15 14.19
C LEU A 101 -18.04 -4.73 13.91
N VAL A 102 -17.35 -4.23 12.87
CA VAL A 102 -16.01 -4.68 12.49
C VAL A 102 -15.18 -3.49 11.98
N GLU A 103 -13.98 -3.32 12.51
CA GLU A 103 -12.95 -2.44 11.95
C GLU A 103 -11.72 -3.27 11.55
N CYS A 104 -11.56 -3.52 10.25
CA CYS A 104 -10.43 -4.25 9.71
C CYS A 104 -9.47 -3.31 8.99
N ARG A 105 -8.27 -3.08 9.56
CA ARG A 105 -7.21 -2.41 8.82
C ARG A 105 -6.66 -3.34 7.75
N VAL A 106 -6.53 -2.86 6.52
CA VAL A 106 -6.05 -3.63 5.36
C VAL A 106 -4.69 -4.29 5.61
N ARG A 107 -3.84 -3.70 6.45
CA ARG A 107 -2.54 -4.28 6.84
C ARG A 107 -2.64 -5.57 7.67
N PHE A 108 -3.78 -5.83 8.28
CA PHE A 108 -4.05 -7.02 9.11
C PHE A 108 -4.98 -8.00 8.40
N LEU A 109 -5.55 -7.63 7.25
CA LEU A 109 -6.27 -8.56 6.40
C LEU A 109 -5.27 -9.55 5.81
N SER A 110 -5.28 -10.78 6.29
CA SER A 110 -4.35 -11.83 5.90
C SER A 110 -4.83 -12.62 4.69
N PHE A 111 -6.16 -12.75 4.56
CA PHE A 111 -6.78 -13.47 3.45
C PHE A 111 -8.19 -12.97 3.19
N MET A 112 -8.66 -13.09 1.95
CA MET A 112 -10.05 -12.82 1.58
C MET A 112 -10.46 -13.71 0.41
N GLY A 113 -11.75 -13.94 0.27
CA GLY A 113 -12.28 -14.76 -0.81
C GLY A 113 -13.80 -14.74 -0.90
N VAL A 114 -14.27 -15.10 -2.08
CA VAL A 114 -15.66 -15.51 -2.30
C VAL A 114 -15.75 -17.01 -1.96
N GLY A 115 -16.77 -17.41 -1.21
CA GLY A 115 -16.97 -18.81 -0.84
C GLY A 115 -17.40 -19.69 -2.02
N LYS A 116 -17.82 -20.93 -1.73
CA LYS A 116 -18.41 -21.82 -2.75
C LYS A 116 -19.67 -21.23 -3.39
N ASP A 117 -20.45 -20.50 -2.62
CA ASP A 117 -21.59 -19.71 -3.10
C ASP A 117 -21.11 -18.30 -3.48
N VAL A 118 -21.48 -17.85 -4.67
CA VAL A 118 -21.10 -16.53 -5.23
C VAL A 118 -21.60 -15.34 -4.42
N HIS A 119 -22.61 -15.53 -3.57
CA HIS A 119 -23.13 -14.48 -2.68
C HIS A 119 -22.31 -14.35 -1.39
N THR A 120 -21.50 -15.35 -1.05
CA THR A 120 -20.73 -15.35 0.19
C THR A 120 -19.38 -14.69 -0.01
N PHE A 121 -19.11 -13.67 0.79
CA PHE A 121 -17.81 -13.02 0.90
C PHE A 121 -17.27 -13.21 2.30
N ALA A 122 -15.97 -13.46 2.42
CA ALA A 122 -15.32 -13.52 3.72
C ALA A 122 -13.89 -12.97 3.66
N PHE A 123 -13.43 -12.44 4.79
CA PHE A 123 -12.03 -12.12 5.00
C PHE A 123 -11.55 -12.60 6.36
N ILE A 124 -10.27 -12.93 6.42
CA ILE A 124 -9.55 -13.30 7.64
C ILE A 124 -8.67 -12.12 8.01
N MET A 125 -8.79 -11.68 9.26
CA MET A 125 -7.93 -10.65 9.84
C MET A 125 -7.14 -11.19 11.03
N ASP A 126 -5.90 -10.71 11.16
CA ASP A 126 -5.05 -10.92 12.33
C ASP A 126 -5.43 -9.92 13.43
N THR A 127 -5.95 -10.42 14.55
CA THR A 127 -6.28 -9.62 15.73
C THR A 127 -5.11 -9.50 16.71
N GLY A 128 -3.96 -10.06 16.37
CA GLY A 128 -2.71 -10.04 17.14
C GLY A 128 -2.40 -11.39 17.78
N ASN A 129 -1.14 -11.59 18.15
CA ASN A 129 -0.65 -12.82 18.81
C ASN A 129 -1.00 -14.13 18.06
N GLN A 130 -1.08 -14.10 16.72
CA GLN A 130 -1.51 -15.23 15.89
C GLN A 130 -2.96 -15.68 16.15
N HIS A 131 -3.81 -14.78 16.65
CA HIS A 131 -5.25 -14.97 16.64
C HIS A 131 -5.83 -14.42 15.35
N PHE A 132 -6.65 -15.24 14.70
CA PHE A 132 -7.26 -14.89 13.42
C PHE A 132 -8.77 -15.02 13.51
N GLU A 133 -9.46 -14.04 12.96
CA GLU A 133 -10.92 -13.98 12.91
C GLU A 133 -11.37 -13.94 11.46
N CYS A 134 -12.29 -14.84 11.10
CA CYS A 134 -12.93 -14.85 9.80
C CYS A 134 -14.30 -14.17 9.91
N HIS A 135 -14.50 -13.09 9.18
CA HIS A 135 -15.77 -12.37 9.10
C HIS A 135 -16.49 -12.73 7.80
N VAL A 136 -17.78 -13.06 7.89
CA VAL A 136 -18.56 -13.58 6.75
C VAL A 136 -19.76 -12.68 6.46
N PHE A 137 -19.98 -12.44 5.16
CA PHE A 137 -21.00 -11.55 4.63
C PHE A 137 -21.78 -12.23 3.50
N TRP A 138 -23.06 -11.90 3.40
CA TRP A 138 -23.92 -12.20 2.27
C TRP A 138 -24.11 -10.96 1.41
N CYS A 139 -23.83 -11.07 0.11
CA CYS A 139 -23.85 -9.99 -0.85
C CYS A 139 -24.88 -10.25 -1.95
N GLU A 140 -25.72 -9.24 -2.24
CA GLU A 140 -26.67 -9.26 -3.35
C GLU A 140 -26.23 -8.27 -4.43
N PRO A 141 -26.30 -8.62 -5.74
CA PRO A 141 -26.69 -9.92 -6.29
C PRO A 141 -25.57 -10.98 -6.25
N ASN A 142 -24.35 -10.61 -5.83
CA ASN A 142 -23.22 -11.50 -5.56
C ASN A 142 -22.08 -10.71 -4.90
N ALA A 143 -21.04 -11.41 -4.47
CA ALA A 143 -19.86 -10.84 -3.81
C ALA A 143 -18.84 -10.18 -4.76
N GLY A 144 -19.10 -10.11 -6.07
CA GLY A 144 -18.14 -9.64 -7.07
C GLY A 144 -17.60 -8.23 -6.77
N ASN A 145 -18.49 -7.24 -6.72
CA ASN A 145 -18.11 -5.84 -6.48
C ASN A 145 -17.43 -5.63 -5.12
N VAL A 146 -17.90 -6.33 -4.08
CA VAL A 146 -17.32 -6.26 -2.74
C VAL A 146 -15.90 -6.82 -2.75
N SER A 147 -15.71 -8.01 -3.32
CA SER A 147 -14.39 -8.65 -3.40
C SER A 147 -13.40 -7.83 -4.23
N GLU A 148 -13.84 -7.23 -5.35
CA GLU A 148 -13.01 -6.35 -6.17
C GLU A 148 -12.58 -5.10 -5.41
N ALA A 149 -13.49 -4.46 -4.69
CA ALA A 149 -13.18 -3.26 -3.92
C ALA A 149 -12.17 -3.53 -2.80
N VAL A 150 -12.36 -4.60 -2.02
CA VAL A 150 -11.43 -4.96 -0.94
C VAL A 150 -10.07 -5.39 -1.52
N GLN A 151 -10.06 -6.13 -2.63
CA GLN A 151 -8.82 -6.49 -3.33
C GLN A 151 -8.08 -5.25 -3.82
N ALA A 152 -8.79 -4.28 -4.41
CA ALA A 152 -8.22 -3.01 -4.88
C ALA A 152 -7.60 -2.21 -3.72
N ALA A 153 -8.29 -2.12 -2.58
CA ALA A 153 -7.75 -1.49 -1.37
C ALA A 153 -6.46 -2.18 -0.90
N CYS A 154 -6.44 -3.52 -0.86
CA CYS A 154 -5.24 -4.31 -0.53
C CYS A 154 -4.07 -4.00 -1.48
N MET A 155 -4.32 -3.98 -2.80
CA MET A 155 -3.30 -3.69 -3.81
C MET A 155 -2.77 -2.25 -3.69
N LEU A 156 -3.64 -1.27 -3.55
CA LEU A 156 -3.25 0.14 -3.39
C LEU A 156 -2.43 0.35 -2.12
N ARG A 157 -2.85 -0.28 -1.01
CA ARG A 157 -2.12 -0.21 0.25
C ARG A 157 -0.73 -0.82 0.14
N TYR A 158 -0.62 -1.99 -0.50
CA TYR A 158 0.65 -2.64 -0.78
C TYR A 158 1.57 -1.74 -1.60
N GLN A 159 1.09 -1.17 -2.70
CA GLN A 159 1.85 -0.25 -3.55
C GLN A 159 2.33 0.99 -2.77
N LYS A 160 1.46 1.64 -1.98
CA LYS A 160 1.82 2.81 -1.16
C LYS A 160 2.94 2.48 -0.17
N CYS A 161 2.91 1.30 0.45
CA CYS A 161 3.95 0.86 1.37
C CYS A 161 5.30 0.56 0.68
N LEU A 162 5.28 0.10 -0.57
CA LEU A 162 6.51 -0.10 -1.34
C LEU A 162 7.16 1.21 -1.77
N VAL A 163 6.36 2.17 -2.25
CA VAL A 163 6.86 3.48 -2.74
C VAL A 163 7.35 4.38 -1.60
N ALA A 164 6.73 4.30 -0.42
CA ALA A 164 7.17 5.05 0.75
C ALA A 164 8.52 4.56 1.31
N ARG A 165 9.05 3.41 0.86
CA ARG A 165 10.37 2.94 1.26
C ARG A 165 11.44 3.84 0.62
N PRO A 166 12.32 4.50 1.40
CA PRO A 166 13.42 5.29 0.85
C PRO A 166 14.25 4.42 -0.10
N PRO A 167 14.73 4.96 -1.24
CA PRO A 167 15.63 4.20 -2.11
C PRO A 167 16.81 3.74 -1.25
N SER A 168 17.06 2.43 -1.22
CA SER A 168 18.20 1.86 -0.53
C SER A 168 19.42 2.69 -0.90
N GLN A 169 20.04 3.37 0.07
CA GLN A 169 21.31 4.04 -0.16
C GLN A 169 22.29 2.93 -0.54
N LYS A 170 22.45 2.69 -1.85
CA LYS A 170 23.63 1.99 -2.35
C LYS A 170 24.78 2.76 -1.77
N ILE A 171 25.52 2.13 -0.86
CA ILE A 171 26.72 2.67 -0.24
C ILE A 171 27.56 3.22 -1.39
N ARG A 172 27.53 4.54 -1.55
CA ARG A 172 28.36 5.20 -2.55
C ARG A 172 29.78 4.92 -2.10
N PRO A 173 30.65 4.32 -2.93
CA PRO A 173 32.04 4.18 -2.55
C PRO A 173 32.56 5.57 -2.14
N PRO A 174 33.37 5.65 -1.06
CA PRO A 174 33.85 6.92 -0.57
C PRO A 174 34.49 7.70 -1.73
N PRO A 175 34.28 9.04 -1.80
CA PRO A 175 34.97 9.85 -2.79
C PRO A 175 36.47 9.62 -2.66
N PRO A 176 37.22 9.50 -3.78
CA PRO A 176 38.67 9.36 -3.71
C PRO A 176 39.27 10.55 -2.95
N PRO A 177 40.32 10.33 -2.13
CA PRO A 177 40.93 11.37 -1.33
C PRO A 177 41.42 12.54 -2.21
N ALA A 178 41.24 13.76 -1.70
CA ALA A 178 41.46 15.01 -2.43
C ALA A 178 42.94 15.39 -2.63
N ASP A 179 43.88 14.50 -2.36
CA ASP A 179 45.31 14.76 -2.52
C ASP A 179 45.93 13.82 -3.54
N SER A 180 45.69 14.14 -4.81
CA SER A 180 46.68 13.87 -5.85
C SER A 180 46.70 15.01 -6.86
N MET A 181 47.03 16.21 -6.38
CA MET A 181 47.64 17.22 -7.24
C MET A 181 49.05 16.77 -7.61
N THR A 182 49.19 15.94 -8.64
CA THR A 182 50.43 15.96 -9.43
C THR A 182 50.19 15.55 -10.88
N ARG A 183 50.57 16.48 -11.77
CA ARG A 183 50.77 16.35 -13.23
C ARG A 183 49.51 16.36 -14.11
N ARG A 184 49.05 17.59 -14.34
CA ARG A 184 48.51 18.02 -15.63
C ARG A 184 49.58 17.75 -16.72
N VAL A 185 49.39 16.73 -17.54
CA VAL A 185 50.00 16.65 -18.88
C VAL A 185 48.90 16.95 -19.88
N THR A 186 49.06 18.09 -20.54
CA THR A 186 48.24 18.59 -21.64
C THR A 186 48.55 17.82 -22.91
N THR A 187 47.54 17.31 -23.62
CA THR A 187 47.52 17.29 -25.10
C THR A 187 46.09 17.22 -25.62
N ASN A 188 45.59 18.36 -26.11
CA ASN A 188 44.52 18.40 -27.09
C ASN A 188 45.14 18.17 -28.47
N VAL A 189 44.66 17.18 -29.24
CA VAL A 189 44.69 17.25 -30.71
C VAL A 189 43.36 16.70 -31.24
N LYS A 190 42.53 17.61 -31.76
CA LYS A 190 41.47 17.31 -32.73
C LYS A 190 42.10 17.23 -34.13
N ARG A 191 42.16 16.03 -34.71
CA ARG A 191 42.29 15.70 -36.15
C ARG A 191 42.26 14.17 -36.19
N GLY A 192 41.36 13.52 -36.90
CA GLY A 192 41.22 13.57 -38.34
C GLY A 192 40.59 12.24 -38.76
N VAL A 193 39.78 12.34 -39.79
CA VAL A 193 38.96 11.29 -40.39
C VAL A 193 39.82 10.35 -41.25
N LEU A 194 39.33 9.11 -41.41
CA LEU A 194 39.63 8.12 -42.45
C LEU A 194 40.85 7.19 -42.31
N SER A 195 40.47 5.90 -42.27
CA SER A 195 41.02 4.79 -43.07
C SER A 195 42.23 4.04 -42.49
N LEU A 196 42.07 2.74 -42.29
CA LEU A 196 42.48 1.71 -43.26
C LEU A 196 42.22 0.32 -42.62
N ILE A 197 41.19 -0.41 -43.08
CA ILE A 197 41.31 -1.70 -43.81
C ILE A 197 42.45 -2.60 -43.29
N ASP A 198 42.14 -3.70 -42.59
CA ASP A 198 41.67 -5.00 -43.12
C ASP A 198 42.83 -5.97 -43.39
N THR A 199 42.71 -7.16 -42.80
CA THR A 199 43.15 -8.47 -43.31
C THR A 199 42.54 -9.52 -42.37
N LEU A 200 41.41 -10.16 -42.72
CA LEU A 200 41.29 -11.37 -43.58
C LEU A 200 42.08 -12.55 -42.99
N LYS A 201 41.58 -13.79 -42.79
CA LYS A 201 40.42 -14.61 -43.23
C LYS A 201 40.42 -15.87 -42.31
N GLN A 202 39.50 -16.85 -42.25
CA GLN A 202 38.65 -17.51 -43.25
C GLN A 202 37.67 -18.46 -42.48
N LYS A 203 36.34 -18.39 -42.69
CA LYS A 203 35.48 -19.30 -43.51
C LYS A 203 35.52 -20.80 -43.08
N ARG A 204 34.41 -21.47 -42.71
CA ARG A 204 33.27 -21.85 -43.59
C ARG A 204 32.04 -22.43 -42.81
N PRO A 205 30.86 -22.49 -43.47
CA PRO A 205 29.55 -22.88 -42.90
C PRO A 205 29.23 -24.38 -43.06
N VAL A 206 28.23 -24.86 -42.31
CA VAL A 206 27.61 -26.19 -42.46
C VAL A 206 26.22 -26.06 -43.07
N THR A 207 25.96 -26.90 -44.06
CA THR A 207 24.77 -26.98 -44.92
C THR A 207 23.78 -28.00 -44.36
N ASP A 208 22.49 -27.70 -44.43
CA ASP A 208 21.35 -28.63 -44.25
C ASP A 208 21.23 -29.61 -45.42
N THR A 209 20.74 -30.83 -45.14
CA THR A 209 19.59 -31.52 -45.79
C THR A 209 19.55 -33.02 -45.37
N PRO A 210 18.43 -33.74 -45.58
CA PRO A 210 18.00 -34.23 -46.91
C PRO A 210 16.70 -33.60 -47.43
#